data_AF-A0A4Q3VA79-F1
#
_entry.id   AF-A0A4Q3VA79-F1
#
_cell.length_a   1.000
_cell.length_b   1.000
_cell.length_c   1.000
_cell.angle_alpha   90.00
_cell.angle_beta   90.00
_cell.angle_gamma   90.00
#
_symmetry.space_group_name_H-M   'P 1'
#
loop_
_entity.id
_entity.type
_entity.pdbx_description
1 polymer ?
#
loop_
_entity_poly.entity_id
_entity_poly.type
_entity_poly.pdbx_seq_one_letter_code
_entity_poly.pdbx_strand_id
1 'polypeptide(L)'
;NNLTSSVNNVFVGYQSGFATTTGSHNIFLGVQGGYINTTGQYNIALGNYAGPASGALTYATAIGGRARVNISNAIVLGAINGVNGATADTRVGVRTASPGYTFHVNASDAAKVGGGTWVVASDKRLKDNVSDFTDGIDVLSLVHPVKFRYNGKAGIKNDKEFVGIIAQEMQQIAPYTVGHFEYTDETGKKESYLDFDANALTYLLINAVKQQQQKIDSLESEILEIKRMIRSGNTTGDALQPKLFQNQPNPANNSTVIRYFIPDEAKTAYLGIFSMKGELVKTVNIAGRGNGNYVMSIKEFASGAYTYQLVVDRVTVGAKKLIVGK
;
A
#
# COMPACT_ATOMS: atom_id res chain seq x y z
N ASN A 1 43.51 29.06 35.86
CA ASN A 1 43.63 27.64 35.47
C ASN A 1 44.93 27.09 36.04
N ASN A 2 44.96 25.85 36.51
CA ASN A 2 46.13 25.19 37.12
C ASN A 2 46.74 24.18 36.13
N LEU A 3 47.39 24.69 35.09
CA LEU A 3 47.92 23.88 33.99
C LEU A 3 49.31 23.34 34.37
N THR A 4 49.39 22.05 34.72
CA THR A 4 50.65 21.41 35.19
C THR A 4 51.45 20.77 34.07
N SER A 5 50.79 20.17 33.07
CA SER A 5 51.42 19.55 31.89
C SER A 5 50.61 19.75 30.60
N SER A 6 49.67 20.69 30.64
CA SER A 6 48.72 20.98 29.58
C SER A 6 49.33 21.97 28.58
N VAL A 7 49.25 21.66 27.28
CA VAL A 7 49.78 22.48 26.19
C VAL A 7 48.74 22.73 25.10
N ASN A 8 48.94 23.79 24.32
CA ASN A 8 48.16 24.11 23.11
C ASN A 8 46.66 24.31 23.34
N ASN A 9 46.27 25.06 24.37
CA ASN A 9 44.87 25.40 24.60
C ASN A 9 44.58 26.88 24.34
N VAL A 10 43.34 27.17 23.93
CA VAL A 10 42.82 28.54 23.81
C VAL A 10 41.64 28.67 24.76
N PHE A 11 41.80 29.46 25.82
CA PHE A 11 40.75 29.70 26.82
C PHE A 11 40.41 31.18 26.88
N VAL A 12 39.20 31.54 26.45
CA VAL A 12 38.74 32.93 26.38
C VAL A 12 37.36 33.03 27.02
N GLY A 13 37.24 33.87 28.07
CA GLY A 13 36.00 34.09 28.82
C GLY A 13 36.14 33.80 30.32
N TYR A 14 35.25 34.37 31.13
CA TYR A 14 35.24 34.18 32.58
C TYR A 14 35.15 32.69 32.92
N GLN A 15 36.12 32.17 33.69
CA GLN A 15 36.21 30.76 34.10
C GLN A 15 36.24 29.73 32.94
N SER A 16 36.70 30.14 31.76
CA SER A 16 36.93 29.21 30.65
C SER A 16 38.09 28.24 30.97
N GLY A 17 37.84 26.93 30.84
CA GLY A 17 38.81 25.87 31.16
C GLY A 17 39.26 25.79 32.62
N PHE A 18 38.44 26.30 33.55
CA PHE A 18 38.82 26.49 34.96
C PHE A 18 39.40 25.24 35.63
N ALA A 19 38.74 24.07 35.45
CA ALA A 19 39.16 22.81 36.07
C ALA A 19 40.30 22.08 35.34
N THR A 20 40.83 22.62 34.24
CA THR A 20 41.81 21.89 33.41
C THR A 20 43.16 21.81 34.10
N THR A 21 43.71 20.60 34.20
CA THR A 21 45.01 20.30 34.82
C THR A 21 46.03 19.77 33.80
N THR A 22 45.68 18.69 33.10
CA THR A 22 46.58 17.99 32.14
C THR A 22 46.00 17.86 30.74
N GLY A 23 44.77 18.32 30.50
CA GLY A 23 44.12 18.27 29.19
C GLY A 23 44.73 19.25 28.18
N SER A 24 45.15 18.76 27.02
CA SER A 24 45.82 19.53 25.96
C SER A 24 44.97 19.64 24.70
N HIS A 25 45.27 20.60 23.82
CA HIS A 25 44.62 20.80 22.52
C HIS A 25 43.12 21.16 22.60
N ASN A 26 42.71 21.91 23.62
CA ASN A 26 41.33 22.33 23.80
C ASN A 26 41.09 23.79 23.38
N ILE A 27 39.92 24.08 22.81
CA ILE A 27 39.48 25.45 22.47
C ILE A 27 38.19 25.75 23.22
N PHE A 28 38.25 26.60 24.25
CA PHE A 28 37.10 27.01 25.04
C PHE A 28 36.88 28.52 24.96
N LEU A 29 35.76 28.92 24.37
CA LEU A 29 35.33 30.31 24.18
C LEU A 29 33.94 30.53 24.79
N GLY A 30 33.86 31.46 25.74
CA GLY A 30 32.62 31.83 26.43
C GLY A 30 32.74 31.76 27.95
N VAL A 31 31.80 32.41 28.65
CA VAL A 31 31.70 32.33 30.11
C VAL A 31 31.45 30.88 30.51
N GLN A 32 32.34 30.32 31.33
CA GLN A 32 32.37 28.92 31.74
C GLN A 32 32.45 27.90 30.58
N GLY A 33 33.04 28.29 29.45
CA GLY A 33 33.37 27.36 28.37
C GLY A 33 34.32 26.27 28.87
N GLY A 34 33.95 25.00 28.72
CA GLY A 34 34.78 23.87 29.16
C GLY A 34 35.09 23.84 30.67
N TYR A 35 34.27 24.50 31.51
CA TYR A 35 34.53 24.72 32.94
C TYR A 35 34.96 23.47 33.71
N ILE A 36 34.32 22.33 33.47
CA ILE A 36 34.57 21.06 34.18
C ILE A 36 35.63 20.17 33.54
N ASN A 37 36.22 20.56 32.40
CA ASN A 37 37.26 19.77 31.75
C ASN A 37 38.49 19.69 32.66
N THR A 38 38.97 18.49 32.98
CA THR A 38 40.15 18.28 33.84
C THR A 38 41.33 17.75 33.01
N THR A 39 41.20 16.55 32.46
CA THR A 39 42.23 15.83 31.70
C THR A 39 41.87 15.63 30.23
N GLY A 40 40.64 15.95 29.83
CA GLY A 40 40.12 15.81 28.47
C GLY A 40 40.90 16.61 27.44
N GLN A 41 41.00 16.05 26.23
CA GLN A 41 41.85 16.55 25.14
C GLN A 41 41.05 16.68 23.84
N TYR A 42 41.49 17.59 22.97
CA TYR A 42 40.87 17.81 21.65
C TYR A 42 39.38 18.20 21.74
N ASN A 43 38.98 18.89 22.81
CA ASN A 43 37.61 19.36 22.99
C ASN A 43 37.45 20.80 22.50
N ILE A 44 36.27 21.08 21.96
CA ILE A 44 35.87 22.42 21.53
C ILE A 44 34.61 22.81 22.29
N ALA A 45 34.62 23.98 22.93
CA ALA A 45 33.46 24.54 23.62
C ALA A 45 33.29 26.00 23.22
N LEU A 46 32.29 26.29 22.39
CA LEU A 46 32.01 27.62 21.88
C LEU A 46 30.62 28.07 22.36
N GLY A 47 30.56 28.86 23.42
CA GLY A 47 29.32 29.38 23.98
C GLY A 47 29.35 29.50 25.51
N ASN A 48 28.45 30.32 26.06
CA ASN A 48 28.25 30.42 27.50
C ASN A 48 27.75 29.08 28.08
N TYR A 49 28.44 28.55 29.10
CA TYR A 49 28.22 27.21 29.68
C TYR A 49 28.35 26.04 28.68
N ALA A 50 28.99 26.24 27.53
CA ALA A 50 29.23 25.16 26.59
C ALA A 50 30.37 24.25 27.08
N GLY A 51 30.32 22.95 26.81
CA GLY A 51 31.47 22.08 27.05
C GLY A 51 31.17 20.59 27.23
N PRO A 52 32.21 19.79 27.54
CA PRO A 52 32.03 18.38 27.86
C PRO A 52 31.27 18.23 29.18
N ALA A 53 30.54 17.12 29.31
CA ALA A 53 29.76 16.78 30.50
C ALA A 53 30.58 16.13 31.62
N SER A 54 31.79 15.69 31.31
CA SER A 54 32.76 15.07 32.21
C SER A 54 34.17 15.57 31.91
N GLY A 55 35.04 15.55 32.91
CA GLY A 55 36.37 16.15 32.84
C GLY A 55 37.37 15.44 31.93
N ALA A 56 37.09 14.19 31.52
CA ALA A 56 38.02 13.33 30.77
C ALA A 56 37.57 13.03 29.32
N LEU A 57 36.50 13.66 28.83
CA LEU A 57 36.03 13.42 27.46
C LEU A 57 37.06 13.91 26.43
N THR A 58 37.03 13.30 25.24
CA THR A 58 37.94 13.62 24.13
C THR A 58 37.16 13.76 22.83
N TYR A 59 37.60 14.65 21.94
CA TYR A 59 36.90 14.94 20.68
C TYR A 59 35.43 15.34 20.89
N ALA A 60 35.14 16.06 21.99
CA ALA A 60 33.82 16.57 22.32
C ALA A 60 33.69 18.03 21.84
N THR A 61 32.80 18.27 20.88
CA THR A 61 32.55 19.59 20.30
C THR A 61 31.17 20.12 20.70
N ALA A 62 31.14 21.12 21.59
CA ALA A 62 29.95 21.81 22.03
C ALA A 62 29.90 23.21 21.39
N ILE A 63 28.89 23.51 20.57
CA ILE A 63 28.74 24.81 19.91
C ILE A 63 27.36 25.37 20.20
N GLY A 64 27.29 26.59 20.74
CA GLY A 64 26.06 27.26 21.18
C GLY A 64 25.96 27.36 22.70
N GLY A 65 25.21 28.35 23.19
CA GLY A 65 24.99 28.54 24.62
C GLY A 65 24.38 27.28 25.26
N ARG A 66 24.94 26.87 26.40
CA ARG A 66 24.59 25.66 27.16
C ARG A 66 24.81 24.32 26.44
N ALA A 67 25.37 24.31 25.22
CA ALA A 67 25.63 23.05 24.52
C ALA A 67 26.50 22.11 25.37
N ARG A 68 26.05 20.87 25.57
CA ARG A 68 26.72 19.92 26.48
C ARG A 68 26.88 18.57 25.82
N VAL A 69 28.13 18.10 25.71
CA VAL A 69 28.48 16.84 25.05
C VAL A 69 28.75 15.76 26.10
N ASN A 70 28.01 14.65 26.04
CA ASN A 70 28.07 13.62 27.08
C ASN A 70 29.03 12.46 26.79
N ILE A 71 29.56 12.36 25.58
CA ILE A 71 30.42 11.26 25.13
C ILE A 71 31.60 11.78 24.30
N SER A 72 32.67 11.00 24.21
CA SER A 72 33.76 11.28 23.27
C SER A 72 33.33 11.11 21.82
N ASN A 73 34.03 11.76 20.89
CA ASN A 73 33.78 11.68 19.44
C ASN A 73 32.37 12.14 19.02
N ALA A 74 31.89 13.23 19.61
CA ALA A 74 30.54 13.73 19.36
C ALA A 74 30.50 15.26 19.27
N ILE A 75 29.54 15.74 18.49
CA ILE A 75 29.19 17.16 18.38
C ILE A 75 27.76 17.40 18.88
N VAL A 76 27.58 18.45 19.67
CA VAL A 76 26.26 18.95 20.10
C VAL A 76 26.15 20.41 19.70
N LEU A 77 25.08 20.72 18.96
CA LEU A 77 24.78 22.06 18.45
C LEU A 77 23.63 22.66 19.26
N GLY A 78 24.00 23.44 20.27
CA GLY A 78 23.12 24.27 21.07
C GLY A 78 22.54 23.61 22.31
N ALA A 79 21.64 24.35 22.94
CA ALA A 79 20.95 24.00 24.17
C ALA A 79 19.89 22.90 23.96
N ILE A 80 19.64 22.10 24.99
CA ILE A 80 18.68 20.98 24.96
C ILE A 80 17.68 21.18 26.10
N ASN A 81 16.40 21.34 25.76
CA ASN A 81 15.35 21.66 26.71
C ASN A 81 15.29 20.63 27.85
N GLY A 82 15.39 21.11 29.10
CA GLY A 82 15.31 20.26 30.29
C GLY A 82 16.55 19.41 30.59
N VAL A 83 17.61 19.46 29.78
CA VAL A 83 18.81 18.59 29.96
C VAL A 83 20.01 19.37 30.50
N ASN A 84 20.37 20.50 29.90
CA ASN A 84 21.54 21.31 30.25
C ASN A 84 21.14 22.65 30.90
N GLY A 85 20.03 22.62 31.65
CA GLY A 85 19.41 23.80 32.27
C GLY A 85 18.84 24.80 31.26
N ALA A 86 18.66 24.38 30.01
CA ALA A 86 17.99 25.19 29.00
C ALA A 86 16.47 25.06 29.09
N THR A 87 15.75 26.12 28.73
CA THR A 87 14.28 26.19 28.69
C THR A 87 13.70 25.94 27.30
N ALA A 88 14.55 25.77 26.29
CA ALA A 88 14.17 25.51 24.91
C ALA A 88 15.30 24.78 24.17
N ASP A 89 14.93 24.03 23.13
CA ASP A 89 15.88 23.41 22.21
C ASP A 89 16.44 24.44 21.24
N THR A 90 17.73 24.35 20.96
CA THR A 90 18.31 25.07 19.83
C THR A 90 17.92 24.38 18.53
N ARG A 91 17.45 25.16 17.57
CA ARG A 91 17.18 24.70 16.21
C ARG A 91 18.36 25.01 15.30
N VAL A 92 18.79 24.03 14.53
CA VAL A 92 19.94 24.13 13.62
C VAL A 92 19.41 24.30 12.20
N GLY A 93 19.70 25.47 11.62
CA GLY A 93 19.36 25.79 10.23
C GLY A 93 20.56 25.66 9.30
N VAL A 94 20.39 24.98 8.17
CA VAL A 94 21.32 24.98 7.05
C VAL A 94 20.62 25.64 5.88
N ARG A 95 21.18 26.74 5.36
CA ARG A 95 20.54 27.62 4.35
C ARG A 95 19.20 28.24 4.81
N THR A 96 18.93 28.28 6.12
CA THR A 96 17.79 29.02 6.71
C THR A 96 18.20 29.67 8.02
N ALA A 97 17.85 30.96 8.18
CA ALA A 97 18.08 31.72 9.41
C ALA A 97 16.92 31.58 10.42
N SER A 98 15.81 30.95 10.02
CA SER A 98 14.62 30.77 10.86
C SER A 98 14.13 29.32 10.78
N PRO A 99 14.90 28.37 11.34
CA PRO A 99 14.53 26.96 11.29
C PRO A 99 13.20 26.71 12.02
N GLY A 100 12.23 26.11 11.33
CA GLY A 100 10.95 25.66 11.90
C GLY A 100 11.03 24.30 12.60
N TYR A 101 12.09 23.54 12.35
CA TYR A 101 12.35 22.21 12.90
C TYR A 101 13.68 22.19 13.68
N THR A 102 13.88 21.17 14.52
CA THR A 102 15.13 20.99 15.30
C THR A 102 16.37 20.96 14.41
N PHE A 103 16.27 20.32 13.24
CA PHE A 103 17.25 20.44 12.18
C PHE A 103 16.50 20.74 10.87
N HIS A 104 16.77 21.89 10.26
CA HIS A 104 16.12 22.34 9.04
C HIS A 104 17.17 22.64 7.98
N VAL A 105 17.21 21.83 6.93
CA VAL A 105 17.99 22.10 5.73
C VAL A 105 17.07 22.69 4.67
N ASN A 106 17.30 23.94 4.28
CA ASN A 106 16.55 24.61 3.23
C ASN A 106 17.25 24.40 1.87
N ALA A 107 17.38 23.12 1.50
CA ALA A 107 17.91 22.65 0.22
C ALA A 107 17.56 21.18 0.01
N SER A 108 17.51 20.77 -1.26
CA SER A 108 17.21 19.40 -1.67
C SER A 108 18.41 18.43 -1.56
N ASP A 109 19.60 18.92 -1.23
CA ASP A 109 20.86 18.16 -1.27
C ASP A 109 21.18 17.40 0.04
N ALA A 110 20.18 17.18 0.91
CA ALA A 110 20.37 16.54 2.21
C ALA A 110 20.17 15.01 2.12
N ALA A 111 21.24 14.23 2.24
CA ALA A 111 21.17 12.77 2.20
C ALA A 111 20.97 12.13 3.59
N LYS A 112 20.05 11.16 3.70
CA LYS A 112 19.89 10.26 4.86
C LYS A 112 19.98 8.81 4.39
N VAL A 113 21.19 8.29 4.24
CA VAL A 113 21.43 6.91 3.75
C VAL A 113 20.66 5.91 4.61
N GLY A 114 19.73 5.17 4.00
CA GLY A 114 18.92 4.15 4.67
C GLY A 114 17.89 4.66 5.68
N GLY A 115 17.49 5.94 5.63
CA GLY A 115 16.54 6.54 6.57
C GLY A 115 15.17 6.91 5.99
N GLY A 116 14.19 7.15 6.87
CA GLY A 116 12.82 7.55 6.53
C GLY A 116 12.66 9.00 6.05
N THR A 117 11.42 9.40 5.80
CA THR A 117 11.04 10.70 5.23
C THR A 117 11.33 11.87 6.18
N TRP A 118 11.84 12.98 5.63
CA TRP A 118 11.95 14.24 6.35
C TRP A 118 10.55 14.86 6.51
N VAL A 119 10.29 15.51 7.66
CA VAL A 119 9.09 16.33 7.82
C VAL A 119 9.30 17.63 7.04
N VAL A 120 8.45 17.88 6.04
CA VAL A 120 8.53 19.05 5.15
C VAL A 120 7.25 19.89 5.25
N ALA A 121 7.37 21.22 5.19
CA ALA A 121 6.21 22.12 5.17
C ALA A 121 5.41 21.95 3.86
N SER A 122 4.08 21.85 3.94
CA SER A 122 3.23 21.54 2.77
C SER A 122 1.96 22.42 2.67
N ASP A 123 1.93 23.54 3.39
CA ASP A 123 0.83 24.52 3.34
C ASP A 123 0.69 25.12 1.92
N LYS A 124 -0.53 25.25 1.41
CA LYS A 124 -0.80 25.78 0.06
C LYS A 124 -0.21 27.19 -0.16
N ARG A 125 -0.14 28.02 0.90
CA ARG A 125 0.42 29.38 0.82
C ARG A 125 1.93 29.40 0.57
N LEU A 126 2.60 28.26 0.79
CA LEU A 126 4.03 28.09 0.57
C LEU A 126 4.33 27.43 -0.79
N LYS A 127 3.32 27.28 -1.65
CA LYS A 127 3.42 26.62 -2.97
C LYS A 127 3.00 27.59 -4.07
N ASP A 128 3.72 27.55 -5.18
CA ASP A 128 3.43 28.27 -6.41
C ASP A 128 3.33 27.27 -7.58
N ASN A 129 2.65 27.64 -8.67
CA ASN A 129 2.47 26.82 -9.89
C ASN A 129 1.96 25.38 -9.63
N VAL A 130 0.91 25.24 -8.82
CA VAL A 130 0.33 23.93 -8.47
C VAL A 130 -0.47 23.35 -9.66
N SER A 131 -0.06 22.18 -10.15
CA SER A 131 -0.76 21.38 -11.17
C SER A 131 -1.02 19.95 -10.69
N ASP A 132 -1.90 19.23 -11.39
CA ASP A 132 -2.16 17.82 -11.09
C ASP A 132 -0.94 16.94 -11.42
N PHE A 133 -0.68 15.97 -10.56
CA PHE A 133 0.28 14.90 -10.78
C PHE A 133 -0.48 13.64 -11.17
N THR A 134 -0.30 13.17 -12.41
CA THR A 134 -1.14 12.11 -13.02
C THR A 134 -0.46 10.76 -13.11
N ASP A 135 0.85 10.68 -12.90
CA ASP A 135 1.57 9.40 -12.92
C ASP A 135 1.00 8.45 -11.87
N GLY A 136 0.82 7.19 -12.27
CA GLY A 136 0.11 6.19 -11.48
C GLY A 136 0.54 4.78 -11.86
N ILE A 137 -0.42 3.87 -12.04
CA ILE A 137 -0.16 2.43 -12.20
C ILE A 137 0.72 2.11 -13.42
N ASP A 138 0.56 2.83 -14.52
CA ASP A 138 1.32 2.58 -15.76
C ASP A 138 2.81 2.85 -15.54
N VAL A 139 3.14 3.98 -14.89
CA VAL A 139 4.53 4.30 -14.53
C VAL A 139 5.04 3.37 -13.43
N LEU A 140 4.21 3.07 -12.41
CA LEU A 140 4.57 2.17 -11.31
C LEU A 140 4.96 0.79 -11.81
N SER A 141 4.25 0.30 -12.82
CA SER A 141 4.44 -1.06 -13.37
C SER A 141 5.83 -1.27 -14.01
N LEU A 142 6.50 -0.18 -14.39
CA LEU A 142 7.85 -0.21 -14.96
C LEU A 142 8.94 -0.21 -13.88
N VAL A 143 8.60 0.16 -12.64
CA VAL A 143 9.57 0.26 -11.53
C VAL A 143 10.01 -1.12 -11.08
N HIS A 144 11.32 -1.33 -10.97
CA HIS A 144 11.93 -2.59 -10.53
C HIS A 144 12.57 -2.45 -9.15
N PRO A 145 11.95 -3.00 -8.08
CA PRO A 145 12.55 -3.05 -6.76
C PRO A 145 13.71 -4.05 -6.71
N VAL A 146 14.82 -3.66 -6.10
CA VAL A 146 16.03 -4.48 -5.95
C VAL A 146 16.44 -4.62 -4.49
N LYS A 147 17.14 -5.72 -4.18
CA LYS A 147 17.94 -5.85 -2.97
C LYS A 147 19.40 -5.61 -3.31
N PHE A 148 20.09 -4.84 -2.49
CA PHE A 148 21.48 -4.48 -2.77
C PHE A 148 22.28 -4.22 -1.49
N ARG A 149 23.60 -4.20 -1.64
CA ARG A 149 24.56 -3.74 -0.64
C ARG A 149 25.47 -2.72 -1.31
N TYR A 150 25.76 -1.61 -0.65
CA TYR A 150 26.72 -0.63 -1.15
C TYR A 150 28.11 -1.25 -1.32
N ASN A 151 28.96 -0.65 -2.15
CA ASN A 151 30.29 -1.19 -2.48
C ASN A 151 31.45 -0.47 -1.77
N GLY A 152 31.18 0.47 -0.87
CA GLY A 152 32.21 1.26 -0.18
C GLY A 152 32.58 2.57 -0.88
N LYS A 153 32.14 2.80 -2.13
CA LYS A 153 32.41 4.04 -2.86
C LYS A 153 31.60 5.21 -2.31
N ALA A 154 31.99 6.42 -2.69
CA ALA A 154 31.36 7.67 -2.28
C ALA A 154 31.26 7.87 -0.75
N GLY A 155 32.16 7.24 0.02
CA GLY A 155 32.15 7.28 1.48
C GLY A 155 30.99 6.50 2.14
N ILE A 156 30.28 5.65 1.39
CA ILE A 156 29.12 4.90 1.89
C ILE A 156 29.55 3.52 2.36
N LYS A 157 29.23 3.18 3.62
CA LYS A 157 29.55 1.87 4.21
C LYS A 157 28.79 0.72 3.53
N ASN A 158 29.44 -0.44 3.44
CA ASN A 158 28.93 -1.67 2.81
C ASN A 158 28.57 -2.77 3.81
N ASP A 159 28.16 -2.41 5.02
CA ASP A 159 28.00 -3.33 6.15
C ASP A 159 26.62 -3.99 6.26
N LYS A 160 25.64 -3.58 5.45
CA LYS A 160 24.24 -4.06 5.50
C LYS A 160 23.60 -4.21 4.13
N GLU A 161 22.62 -5.11 4.03
CA GLU A 161 21.73 -5.23 2.87
C GLU A 161 20.56 -4.25 2.99
N PHE A 162 20.15 -3.70 1.85
CA PHE A 162 19.07 -2.73 1.70
C PHE A 162 18.10 -3.18 0.61
N VAL A 163 16.86 -2.70 0.70
CA VAL A 163 15.86 -2.78 -0.39
C VAL A 163 15.73 -1.38 -0.97
N GLY A 164 15.71 -1.25 -2.29
CA GLY A 164 15.55 0.03 -2.96
C GLY A 164 15.35 -0.11 -4.46
N ILE A 165 15.74 0.91 -5.21
CA ILE A 165 15.60 0.99 -6.67
C ILE A 165 16.91 1.53 -7.24
N ILE A 166 17.20 1.20 -8.50
CA ILE A 166 18.36 1.73 -9.24
C ILE A 166 18.02 3.09 -9.88
N ALA A 167 18.78 4.14 -9.54
CA ALA A 167 18.53 5.49 -10.02
C ALA A 167 18.62 5.62 -11.56
N GLN A 168 19.48 4.85 -12.22
CA GLN A 168 19.61 4.83 -13.67
C GLN A 168 18.34 4.30 -14.36
N GLU A 169 17.67 3.32 -13.75
CA GLU A 169 16.38 2.80 -14.25
C GLU A 169 15.29 3.85 -14.05
N MET A 170 15.24 4.46 -12.87
CA MET A 170 14.29 5.55 -12.57
C MET A 170 14.49 6.76 -13.47
N GLN A 171 15.69 7.04 -13.95
CA GLN A 171 15.95 8.14 -14.87
C GLN A 171 15.20 7.98 -16.19
N GLN A 172 14.97 6.75 -16.64
CA GLN A 172 14.19 6.45 -17.85
C GLN A 172 12.68 6.42 -17.59
N ILE A 173 12.27 6.07 -16.36
CA ILE A 173 10.85 5.84 -15.99
C ILE A 173 10.21 7.13 -15.44
N ALA A 174 10.87 7.77 -14.47
CA ALA A 174 10.41 8.96 -13.76
C ALA A 174 11.61 9.87 -13.44
N PRO A 175 12.15 10.60 -14.44
CA PRO A 175 13.40 11.37 -14.32
C PRO A 175 13.36 12.43 -13.22
N TYR A 176 12.18 12.94 -12.86
CA TYR A 176 12.00 13.92 -11.78
C TYR A 176 12.32 13.37 -10.38
N THR A 177 12.49 12.06 -10.23
CA THR A 177 12.95 11.42 -8.99
C THR A 177 14.45 11.29 -8.88
N VAL A 178 15.21 11.66 -9.92
CA VAL A 178 16.66 11.43 -10.01
C VAL A 178 17.40 12.75 -9.96
N GLY A 179 18.29 12.90 -9.00
CA GLY A 179 19.23 14.00 -8.90
C GLY A 179 20.67 13.53 -9.11
N HIS A 180 21.60 14.43 -8.82
CA HIS A 180 23.03 14.19 -8.94
C HIS A 180 23.76 14.78 -7.74
N PHE A 181 24.77 14.07 -7.27
CA PHE A 181 25.71 14.59 -6.29
C PHE A 181 27.15 14.36 -6.74
N GLU A 182 28.01 15.31 -6.41
CA GLU A 182 29.44 15.23 -6.65
C GLU A 182 30.14 14.69 -5.40
N TYR A 183 30.95 13.65 -5.58
CA TYR A 183 31.83 13.13 -4.54
C TYR A 183 33.28 13.46 -4.88
N THR A 184 34.01 14.00 -3.91
CA THR A 184 35.45 14.20 -4.02
C THR A 184 36.15 13.23 -3.07
N ASP A 185 37.02 12.38 -3.60
CA ASP A 185 37.79 11.44 -2.78
C ASP A 185 38.98 12.09 -2.08
N GLU A 186 39.69 11.32 -1.24
CA GLU A 186 40.87 11.78 -0.49
C GLU A 186 42.03 12.26 -1.39
N THR A 187 42.03 11.86 -2.67
CA THR A 187 43.02 12.29 -3.68
C THR A 187 42.60 13.56 -4.40
N GLY A 188 41.40 14.08 -4.13
CA GLY A 188 40.82 15.23 -4.81
C GLY A 188 40.13 14.90 -6.13
N LYS A 189 40.01 13.61 -6.50
CA LYS A 189 39.29 13.20 -7.70
C LYS A 189 37.79 13.39 -7.48
N LYS A 190 37.15 14.11 -8.42
CA LYS A 190 35.70 14.31 -8.45
C LYS A 190 35.02 13.25 -9.30
N GLU A 191 33.91 12.73 -8.80
CA GLU A 191 33.05 11.77 -9.50
C GLU A 191 31.59 12.13 -9.24
N SER A 192 30.79 12.16 -10.31
CA SER A 192 29.35 12.43 -10.25
C SER A 192 28.59 11.13 -10.08
N TYR A 193 27.64 11.10 -9.16
CA TYR A 193 26.75 9.97 -8.91
C TYR A 193 25.30 10.43 -9.00
N LEU A 194 24.41 9.49 -9.34
CA LEU A 194 22.96 9.73 -9.28
C LEU A 194 22.45 9.50 -7.85
N ASP A 195 21.54 10.35 -7.41
CA ASP A 195 20.72 10.14 -6.22
C ASP A 195 19.24 9.95 -6.59
N PHE A 196 18.44 9.58 -5.60
CA PHE A 196 17.02 9.25 -5.78
C PHE A 196 16.16 9.88 -4.69
N ASP A 197 15.16 10.66 -5.09
CA ASP A 197 14.09 11.19 -4.25
C ASP A 197 12.84 10.30 -4.31
N ALA A 198 12.65 9.52 -3.25
CA ALA A 198 11.52 8.60 -3.12
C ALA A 198 10.16 9.28 -2.87
N ASN A 199 10.13 10.60 -2.62
CA ASN A 199 8.91 11.31 -2.25
C ASN A 199 7.81 11.17 -3.32
N ALA A 200 8.16 11.35 -4.60
CA ALA A 200 7.18 11.27 -5.68
C ALA A 200 6.56 9.86 -5.82
N LEU A 201 7.30 8.81 -5.46
CA LEU A 201 6.82 7.42 -5.50
C LEU A 201 5.61 7.21 -4.58
N THR A 202 5.53 7.94 -3.46
CA THR A 202 4.38 7.88 -2.55
C THR A 202 3.10 8.37 -3.23
N TYR A 203 3.17 9.48 -3.97
CA TYR A 203 2.01 10.03 -4.68
C TYR A 203 1.65 9.21 -5.90
N LEU A 204 2.65 8.65 -6.58
CA LEU A 204 2.47 7.71 -7.66
C LEU A 204 1.74 6.44 -7.17
N LEU A 205 2.11 5.90 -6.01
CA LEU A 205 1.40 4.79 -5.36
C LEU A 205 -0.05 5.17 -5.00
N ILE A 206 -0.30 6.38 -4.48
CA ILE A 206 -1.67 6.87 -4.20
C ILE A 206 -2.51 6.87 -5.48
N ASN A 207 -1.97 7.40 -6.58
CA ASN A 207 -2.66 7.42 -7.87
C ASN A 207 -2.88 6.00 -8.42
N ALA A 208 -1.88 5.13 -8.33
CA ALA A 208 -1.98 3.74 -8.75
C ALA A 208 -3.08 2.98 -7.99
N VAL A 209 -3.18 3.16 -6.67
CA VAL A 209 -4.24 2.56 -5.85
C VAL A 209 -5.62 3.11 -6.23
N LYS A 210 -5.75 4.41 -6.49
CA LYS A 210 -7.02 5.01 -6.96
C LYS A 210 -7.44 4.44 -8.32
N GLN A 211 -6.52 4.33 -9.26
CA GLN A 211 -6.76 3.76 -10.58
C GLN A 211 -7.13 2.27 -10.49
N GLN A 212 -6.45 1.53 -9.62
CA GLN A 212 -6.79 0.14 -9.35
C GLN A 212 -8.20 0.01 -8.75
N GLN A 213 -8.60 0.90 -7.83
CA GLN A 213 -9.95 0.91 -7.27
C GLN A 213 -11.01 1.19 -8.34
N GLN A 214 -10.77 2.16 -9.23
CA GLN A 214 -11.67 2.42 -10.36
C GLN A 214 -11.85 1.19 -11.26
N LYS A 215 -10.78 0.42 -11.47
CA LYS A 215 -10.86 -0.82 -12.25
C LYS A 215 -11.68 -1.90 -11.51
N ILE A 216 -11.52 -2.03 -10.20
CA ILE A 216 -12.34 -2.93 -9.37
C ILE A 216 -13.82 -2.56 -9.47
N ASP A 217 -14.17 -1.28 -9.28
CA ASP A 217 -15.56 -0.82 -9.34
C ASP A 217 -16.19 -1.06 -10.72
N SER A 218 -15.42 -0.87 -11.80
CA SER A 218 -15.83 -1.19 -13.17
C SER A 218 -16.09 -2.67 -13.34
N LEU A 219 -15.18 -3.53 -12.88
CA LEU A 219 -15.32 -4.98 -12.98
C LEU A 219 -16.51 -5.49 -12.15
N GLU A 220 -16.75 -4.92 -10.96
CA GLU A 220 -17.93 -5.24 -10.14
C GLU A 220 -19.24 -4.85 -10.85
N SER A 221 -19.25 -3.71 -11.54
CA SER A 221 -20.38 -3.25 -12.34
C SER A 221 -20.62 -4.16 -13.55
N GLU A 222 -19.57 -4.56 -14.26
CA GLU A 222 -19.64 -5.54 -15.35
C GLU A 222 -20.16 -6.90 -14.85
N ILE A 223 -19.69 -7.36 -13.69
CA ILE A 223 -20.19 -8.58 -13.05
C ILE A 223 -21.68 -8.45 -12.69
N LEU A 224 -22.11 -7.30 -12.20
CA LEU A 224 -23.52 -7.05 -11.89
C LEU A 224 -24.38 -7.06 -13.16
N GLU A 225 -23.88 -6.47 -14.25
CA GLU A 225 -24.55 -6.48 -15.54
C GLU A 225 -24.61 -7.88 -16.14
N ILE A 226 -23.51 -8.63 -16.12
CA ILE A 226 -23.48 -10.05 -16.53
C ILE A 226 -24.46 -10.87 -15.70
N LYS A 227 -24.51 -10.67 -14.37
CA LYS A 227 -25.51 -11.33 -13.49
C LYS A 227 -26.93 -10.94 -13.88
N ARG A 228 -27.18 -9.68 -14.25
CA ARG A 228 -28.49 -9.23 -14.76
C ARG A 228 -28.80 -9.86 -16.11
N MET A 229 -27.83 -9.95 -17.02
CA MET A 229 -27.96 -10.59 -18.33
C MET A 229 -28.20 -12.09 -18.22
N ILE A 230 -27.56 -12.79 -17.28
CA ILE A 230 -27.86 -14.19 -16.96
C ILE A 230 -29.27 -14.33 -16.38
N ARG A 231 -29.72 -13.37 -15.54
CA ARG A 231 -31.10 -13.34 -15.05
C ARG A 231 -32.12 -13.02 -16.15
N SER A 232 -31.79 -12.13 -17.08
CA SER A 232 -32.68 -11.69 -18.18
C SER A 232 -32.63 -12.61 -19.40
N GLY A 233 -31.53 -13.35 -19.59
CA GLY A 233 -31.32 -14.42 -20.54
C GLY A 233 -31.39 -15.76 -19.81
N ASN A 234 -32.62 -16.23 -19.57
CA ASN A 234 -32.98 -17.44 -18.80
C ASN A 234 -32.72 -17.36 -17.29
N THR A 235 -33.62 -16.72 -16.54
CA THR A 235 -34.57 -17.41 -15.63
C THR A 235 -35.44 -16.38 -14.94
N THR A 236 -36.65 -16.18 -15.45
CA THR A 236 -37.74 -15.60 -14.67
C THR A 236 -37.92 -16.44 -13.40
N GLY A 237 -38.33 -15.84 -12.28
CA GLY A 237 -38.80 -16.54 -11.08
C GLY A 237 -40.02 -17.45 -11.28
N ASP A 238 -40.33 -17.75 -12.54
CA ASP A 238 -41.35 -18.66 -13.05
C ASP A 238 -40.70 -19.94 -13.65
N ALA A 239 -39.38 -19.97 -13.86
CA ALA A 239 -38.64 -21.09 -14.46
C ALA A 239 -38.14 -22.15 -13.45
N LEU A 240 -38.25 -21.90 -12.15
CA LEU A 240 -37.96 -22.87 -11.09
C LEU A 240 -39.23 -23.53 -10.54
N GLN A 241 -40.41 -23.16 -11.03
CA GLN A 241 -41.65 -23.86 -10.73
C GLN A 241 -41.83 -25.00 -11.73
N PRO A 242 -42.34 -26.17 -11.31
CA PRO A 242 -42.60 -27.26 -12.22
C PRO A 242 -43.56 -26.80 -13.32
N LYS A 243 -43.35 -27.24 -14.56
CA LYS A 243 -44.14 -26.83 -15.73
C LYS A 243 -44.52 -28.00 -16.61
N LEU A 244 -45.76 -27.98 -17.08
CA LEU A 244 -46.28 -28.93 -18.06
C LEU A 244 -46.67 -28.20 -19.36
N PHE A 245 -46.11 -28.66 -20.47
CA PHE A 245 -46.37 -28.09 -21.78
C PHE A 245 -47.40 -28.92 -22.57
N GLN A 246 -48.03 -28.27 -23.54
CA GLN A 246 -48.93 -28.93 -24.48
C GLN A 246 -48.15 -29.94 -25.33
N ASN A 247 -48.72 -31.13 -25.54
CA ASN A 247 -48.10 -32.19 -26.33
C ASN A 247 -48.09 -31.81 -27.81
N GLN A 248 -47.06 -32.25 -28.54
CA GLN A 248 -46.93 -31.97 -29.96
C GLN A 248 -46.51 -33.24 -30.72
N PRO A 249 -47.21 -33.64 -31.80
CA PRO A 249 -48.43 -33.00 -32.33
C PRO A 249 -49.67 -33.27 -31.46
N ASN A 250 -50.67 -32.38 -31.56
CA ASN A 250 -52.01 -32.56 -30.98
C ASN A 250 -53.06 -31.98 -31.97
N PRO A 251 -53.93 -32.78 -32.62
CA PRO A 251 -54.13 -34.22 -32.42
C PRO A 251 -52.90 -35.09 -32.72
N ALA A 252 -52.77 -36.19 -31.98
CA ALA A 252 -51.68 -37.14 -32.10
C ALA A 252 -52.15 -38.44 -32.78
N ASN A 253 -51.45 -38.89 -33.82
CA ASN A 253 -51.86 -40.06 -34.62
C ASN A 253 -51.03 -41.32 -34.30
N ASN A 254 -49.70 -41.22 -34.32
CA ASN A 254 -48.80 -42.35 -34.01
C ASN A 254 -48.13 -42.19 -32.64
N SER A 255 -47.54 -41.02 -32.41
CA SER A 255 -46.89 -40.64 -31.16
C SER A 255 -47.04 -39.15 -30.91
N THR A 256 -46.81 -38.73 -29.68
CA THR A 256 -46.71 -37.32 -29.32
C THR A 256 -45.65 -37.10 -28.27
N VAL A 257 -45.11 -35.89 -28.20
CA VAL A 257 -44.08 -35.52 -27.22
C VAL A 257 -44.70 -34.59 -26.18
N ILE A 258 -44.66 -35.01 -24.92
CA ILE A 258 -45.02 -34.17 -23.77
C ILE A 258 -43.72 -33.59 -23.21
N ARG A 259 -43.56 -32.27 -23.30
CA ARG A 259 -42.45 -31.56 -22.67
C ARG A 259 -42.83 -31.13 -21.25
N TYR A 260 -41.85 -31.14 -20.35
CA TYR A 260 -42.03 -30.70 -18.97
C TYR A 260 -40.72 -30.12 -18.42
N PHE A 261 -40.85 -29.38 -17.31
CA PHE A 261 -39.75 -28.99 -16.46
C PHE A 261 -40.04 -29.45 -15.03
N ILE A 262 -39.07 -30.12 -14.40
CA ILE A 262 -39.13 -30.54 -13.00
C ILE A 262 -37.96 -29.88 -12.26
N PRO A 263 -38.20 -29.14 -11.17
CA PRO A 263 -37.13 -28.50 -10.40
C PRO A 263 -36.19 -29.54 -9.79
N ASP A 264 -34.89 -29.23 -9.69
CA ASP A 264 -33.87 -30.16 -9.18
C ASP A 264 -34.14 -30.63 -7.74
N GLU A 265 -34.83 -29.80 -6.95
CA GLU A 265 -35.21 -30.07 -5.55
C GLU A 265 -36.39 -31.05 -5.40
N ALA A 266 -37.11 -31.36 -6.49
CA ALA A 266 -38.28 -32.23 -6.44
C ALA A 266 -37.89 -33.67 -6.07
N LYS A 267 -38.64 -34.29 -5.15
CA LYS A 267 -38.35 -35.68 -4.71
C LYS A 267 -39.01 -36.70 -5.64
N THR A 268 -40.21 -36.41 -6.11
CA THR A 268 -41.05 -37.31 -6.90
C THR A 268 -41.76 -36.56 -8.01
N ALA A 269 -41.88 -37.19 -9.19
CA ALA A 269 -42.64 -36.64 -10.30
C ALA A 269 -43.21 -37.76 -11.18
N TYR A 270 -44.45 -37.58 -11.66
CA TYR A 270 -45.06 -38.49 -12.64
C TYR A 270 -46.07 -37.76 -13.53
N LEU A 271 -46.32 -38.33 -14.71
CA LEU A 271 -47.44 -37.97 -15.58
C LEU A 271 -48.60 -38.96 -15.38
N GLY A 272 -49.77 -38.45 -15.02
CA GLY A 272 -51.02 -39.20 -15.01
C GLY A 272 -51.84 -38.88 -16.25
N ILE A 273 -52.35 -39.89 -16.95
CA ILE A 273 -53.20 -39.74 -18.12
C ILE A 273 -54.60 -40.25 -17.78
N PHE A 274 -55.61 -39.43 -18.05
CA PHE A 274 -56.97 -39.62 -17.61
C PHE A 274 -57.95 -39.58 -18.79
N SER A 275 -59.02 -40.37 -18.71
CA SER A 275 -60.15 -40.29 -19.64
C SER A 275 -60.95 -38.99 -19.42
N MET A 276 -61.85 -38.63 -20.36
CA MET A 276 -62.76 -37.48 -20.16
C MET A 276 -63.71 -37.63 -18.97
N LYS A 277 -63.87 -38.85 -18.44
CA LYS A 277 -64.64 -39.12 -17.21
C LYS A 277 -63.80 -38.97 -15.94
N GLY A 278 -62.50 -38.68 -16.06
CA GLY A 278 -61.58 -38.50 -14.94
C GLY A 278 -60.92 -39.78 -14.44
N GLU A 279 -61.13 -40.91 -15.11
CA GLU A 279 -60.52 -42.20 -14.73
C GLU A 279 -59.04 -42.23 -15.13
N LEU A 280 -58.16 -42.69 -14.24
CA LEU A 280 -56.73 -42.83 -14.52
C LEU A 280 -56.48 -44.01 -15.47
N VAL A 281 -55.98 -43.70 -16.66
CA VAL A 281 -55.70 -44.65 -17.75
C VAL A 281 -54.26 -45.14 -17.70
N LYS A 282 -53.30 -44.26 -17.40
CA LYS A 282 -51.86 -44.62 -17.36
C LYS A 282 -51.08 -43.68 -16.45
N THR A 283 -50.05 -44.22 -15.81
CA THR A 283 -49.08 -43.44 -15.02
C THR A 283 -47.68 -43.65 -15.58
N VAL A 284 -46.90 -42.57 -15.68
CA VAL A 284 -45.51 -42.59 -16.16
C VAL A 284 -44.63 -41.87 -15.14
N ASN A 285 -43.77 -42.60 -14.44
CA ASN A 285 -42.84 -42.02 -13.48
C ASN A 285 -41.70 -41.29 -14.19
N ILE A 286 -41.33 -40.12 -13.68
CA ILE A 286 -40.24 -39.30 -14.23
C ILE A 286 -39.08 -39.23 -13.22
N ALA A 287 -37.97 -39.88 -13.55
CA ALA A 287 -36.78 -39.91 -12.70
C ALA A 287 -35.85 -38.69 -12.90
N GLY A 288 -35.82 -38.10 -14.11
CA GLY A 288 -34.97 -36.96 -14.44
C GLY A 288 -35.42 -35.64 -13.80
N ARG A 289 -34.50 -34.68 -13.72
CA ARG A 289 -34.75 -33.29 -13.29
C ARG A 289 -34.33 -32.32 -14.39
N GLY A 290 -34.75 -31.06 -14.26
CA GLY A 290 -34.63 -30.05 -15.30
C GLY A 290 -35.63 -30.25 -16.44
N ASN A 291 -35.23 -29.83 -17.64
CA ASN A 291 -36.06 -29.96 -18.85
C ASN A 291 -36.06 -31.41 -19.35
N GLY A 292 -37.24 -31.96 -19.59
CA GLY A 292 -37.41 -33.32 -20.09
C GLY A 292 -38.53 -33.45 -21.11
N ASN A 293 -38.52 -34.58 -21.81
CA ASN A 293 -39.57 -34.95 -22.73
C ASN A 293 -39.98 -36.41 -22.50
N TYR A 294 -41.27 -36.68 -22.64
CA TYR A 294 -41.81 -38.04 -22.69
C TYR A 294 -42.44 -38.27 -24.05
N VAL A 295 -41.90 -39.24 -24.79
CA VAL A 295 -42.47 -39.68 -26.07
C VAL A 295 -43.54 -40.72 -25.77
N MET A 296 -44.79 -40.34 -25.98
CA MET A 296 -45.95 -41.21 -25.77
C MET A 296 -46.36 -41.88 -27.07
N SER A 297 -46.41 -43.21 -27.08
CA SER A 297 -47.07 -43.98 -28.14
C SER A 297 -48.59 -43.88 -27.98
N ILE A 298 -49.28 -43.60 -29.08
CA ILE A 298 -50.74 -43.41 -29.08
C ILE A 298 -51.49 -44.69 -29.45
N LYS A 299 -50.79 -45.72 -29.95
CA LYS A 299 -51.37 -47.00 -30.36
C LYS A 299 -52.13 -47.73 -29.24
N GLU A 300 -51.78 -47.45 -27.99
CA GLU A 300 -52.39 -48.05 -26.80
C GLU A 300 -53.67 -47.33 -26.35
N PHE A 301 -54.03 -46.22 -26.99
CA PHE A 301 -55.19 -45.39 -26.64
C PHE A 301 -56.26 -45.47 -27.74
N ALA A 302 -57.53 -45.57 -27.34
CA ALA A 302 -58.65 -45.44 -28.28
C ALA A 302 -58.76 -43.99 -28.77
N SER A 303 -59.24 -43.79 -30.01
CA SER A 303 -59.50 -42.45 -30.56
C SER A 303 -60.47 -41.68 -29.67
N GLY A 304 -60.12 -40.43 -29.37
CA GLY A 304 -60.90 -39.61 -28.44
C GLY A 304 -60.06 -38.56 -27.72
N ALA A 305 -60.70 -37.83 -26.82
CA ALA A 305 -60.03 -36.86 -25.97
C ALA A 305 -59.62 -37.49 -24.63
N TYR A 306 -58.46 -37.08 -24.14
CA TYR A 306 -57.90 -37.43 -22.84
C TYR A 306 -57.36 -36.15 -22.19
N THR A 307 -57.03 -36.24 -20.91
CA THR A 307 -56.29 -35.20 -20.20
C THR A 307 -55.04 -35.81 -19.58
N TYR A 308 -53.90 -35.16 -19.67
CA TYR A 308 -52.71 -35.56 -18.91
C TYR A 308 -52.30 -34.46 -17.95
N GLN A 309 -51.78 -34.88 -16.81
CA GLN A 309 -51.42 -34.03 -15.68
C GLN A 309 -50.02 -34.37 -15.20
N LEU A 310 -49.25 -33.34 -14.84
CA LEU A 310 -47.97 -33.49 -14.19
C LEU A 310 -48.17 -33.31 -12.70
N VAL A 311 -47.73 -34.29 -11.92
CA VAL A 311 -47.74 -34.24 -10.47
C VAL A 311 -46.30 -34.25 -9.97
N VAL A 312 -45.95 -33.27 -9.15
CA VAL A 312 -44.62 -33.14 -8.53
C VAL A 312 -44.83 -33.02 -7.03
N ASP A 313 -44.16 -33.89 -6.26
CA ASP A 313 -44.28 -33.94 -4.79
C ASP A 313 -45.71 -33.92 -4.26
N ARG A 314 -46.56 -34.73 -4.92
CA ARG A 314 -48.00 -34.90 -4.64
C ARG A 314 -48.89 -33.69 -4.97
N VAL A 315 -48.32 -32.65 -5.58
CA VAL A 315 -49.07 -31.47 -6.04
C VAL A 315 -49.26 -31.53 -7.56
N THR A 316 -50.49 -31.33 -8.03
CA THR A 316 -50.77 -31.23 -9.46
C THR A 316 -50.33 -29.88 -9.98
N VAL A 317 -49.39 -29.90 -10.92
CA VAL A 317 -48.75 -28.73 -11.50
C VAL A 317 -49.63 -28.10 -12.58
N GLY A 318 -50.36 -28.93 -13.33
CA GLY A 318 -51.26 -28.50 -14.38
C GLY A 318 -51.80 -29.66 -15.19
N ALA A 319 -52.84 -29.38 -15.97
CA ALA A 319 -53.52 -30.34 -16.84
C ALA A 319 -53.54 -29.84 -18.29
N LYS A 320 -53.40 -30.74 -19.25
CA LYS A 320 -53.45 -30.44 -20.68
C LYS A 320 -54.27 -31.49 -21.42
N LYS A 321 -54.98 -31.06 -22.46
CA LYS A 321 -55.84 -31.92 -23.27
C LYS A 321 -55.02 -32.64 -24.33
N LEU A 322 -55.18 -33.95 -24.43
CA LEU A 322 -54.62 -34.79 -25.48
C LEU A 322 -55.77 -35.25 -26.39
N ILE A 323 -55.64 -35.05 -27.70
CA ILE A 323 -56.58 -35.55 -28.69
C ILE A 323 -55.87 -36.67 -29.45
N VAL A 324 -56.42 -37.88 -29.38
CA VAL A 324 -55.92 -39.06 -30.08
C VAL A 324 -56.67 -39.19 -31.40
N GLY A 325 -55.98 -38.84 -32.49
CA GLY A 325 -56.38 -39.16 -33.86
C GLY A 325 -55.90 -40.56 -34.24
N LYS A 326 -56.50 -41.17 -35.25
CA LYS A 326 -55.96 -42.36 -35.92
C LYS A 326 -55.45 -41.94 -37.28
#